data_AF-A0A960QAD2-F1
#
_entry.id   AF-A0A960QAD2-F1
#
_cell.length_a   1.000
_cell.length_b   1.000
_cell.length_c   1.000
_cell.angle_alpha   90.00
_cell.angle_beta   90.00
_cell.angle_gamma   90.00
#
_symmetry.space_group_name_H-M   'P 1'
#
loop_
_entity.id
_entity.type
_entity.pdbx_description
1 polymer ?
#
loop_
_entity_poly.entity_id
_entity_poly.type
_entity_poly.pdbx_seq_one_letter_code
_entity_poly.pdbx_strand_id
1 'polypeptide(L)'
;MPRTKHRLGQRPTATRQFTDREQYLEAFEHAAAAALGAGPRVLAFYGVGGIGKTSLLNELRRRLKESPGPPAHAGLDLRDGENRLPASALARLRGALHDGYGTSFPSFDIAFAVYWKLAHPHLPLARSELRFLGEGEIAGDLIGALADVPVIGLVARLPRVVE
;
A
#
# COMPACT_ATOMS: atom_id res chain seq x y z
N MET A 1 42.54 16.45 52.11
CA MET A 1 41.09 16.28 51.86
C MET A 1 40.84 16.39 50.36
N PRO A 2 40.65 15.29 49.59
CA PRO A 2 40.31 15.40 48.18
C PRO A 2 38.78 15.50 48.00
N ARG A 3 38.33 16.49 47.21
CA ARG A 3 36.92 16.66 46.81
C ARG A 3 36.62 15.73 45.64
N THR A 4 35.72 14.77 45.84
CA THR A 4 35.13 13.93 44.81
C THR A 4 34.24 14.77 43.89
N LYS A 5 34.64 14.95 42.64
CA LYS A 5 33.79 15.51 41.58
C LYS A 5 32.85 14.40 41.08
N HIS A 6 31.62 14.35 41.59
CA HIS A 6 30.57 13.57 40.95
C HIS A 6 30.18 14.24 39.63
N ARG A 7 30.44 13.53 38.52
CA ARG A 7 30.08 13.94 37.17
C ARG A 7 28.59 13.65 36.96
N LEU A 8 27.75 14.65 37.20
CA LEU A 8 26.33 14.62 36.88
C LEU A 8 26.14 14.56 35.35
N GLY A 9 25.37 13.59 34.88
CA GLY A 9 24.56 13.77 33.67
C GLY A 9 25.11 13.21 32.36
N GLN A 10 25.31 11.90 32.28
CA GLN A 10 24.87 11.20 31.08
C GLN A 10 23.56 10.50 31.44
N ARG A 11 22.44 11.10 31.02
CA ARG A 11 21.16 10.38 31.02
C ARG A 11 21.35 9.19 30.09
N PRO A 12 21.07 7.95 30.50
CA PRO A 12 21.05 6.84 29.56
C PRO A 12 20.05 7.22 28.46
N THR A 13 20.56 7.35 27.23
CA THR A 13 19.71 7.49 26.06
C THR A 13 18.96 6.17 25.97
N ALA A 14 17.67 6.17 26.30
CA ALA A 14 16.85 4.98 26.14
C ALA A 14 16.86 4.61 24.66
N THR A 15 17.68 3.63 24.28
CA THR A 15 17.56 2.98 23.00
C THR A 15 16.12 2.47 22.95
N ARG A 16 15.34 2.93 21.97
CA ARG A 16 13.91 2.63 21.87
C ARG A 16 13.74 1.16 21.49
N GLN A 17 13.96 0.27 22.45
CA GLN A 17 13.86 -1.17 22.28
C GLN A 17 12.38 -1.52 22.20
N PHE A 18 11.99 -2.25 21.16
CA PHE A 18 10.64 -2.76 21.03
C PHE A 18 10.53 -4.01 21.92
N THR A 19 9.87 -3.89 23.08
CA THR A 19 9.74 -4.95 24.09
C THR A 19 8.28 -5.31 24.34
N ASP A 20 8.02 -6.51 24.86
CA ASP A 20 6.72 -7.00 25.35
C ASP A 20 5.59 -7.03 24.30
N ARG A 21 5.91 -7.39 23.06
CA ARG A 21 4.98 -7.39 21.92
C ARG A 21 5.15 -8.57 20.97
N GLU A 22 5.87 -9.60 21.41
CA GLU A 22 6.23 -10.81 20.67
C GLU A 22 4.98 -11.52 20.13
N GLN A 23 3.93 -11.65 20.95
CA GLN A 23 2.65 -12.25 20.54
C GLN A 23 2.00 -11.57 19.31
N TYR A 24 2.17 -10.26 19.13
CA TYR A 24 1.60 -9.55 17.98
C TYR A 24 2.42 -9.76 16.72
N LEU A 25 3.73 -9.93 16.88
CA LEU A 25 4.66 -10.26 15.80
C LEU A 25 4.40 -11.69 15.33
N GLU A 26 4.30 -12.64 16.26
CA GLU A 26 3.96 -14.04 15.98
C GLU A 26 2.60 -14.17 15.28
N ALA A 27 1.58 -13.45 15.75
CA ALA A 27 0.27 -13.43 15.11
C ALA A 27 0.33 -12.91 13.66
N PHE A 28 1.16 -11.89 13.41
CA PHE A 28 1.37 -11.36 12.07
C PHE A 28 2.09 -12.37 11.16
N GLU A 29 3.19 -12.96 11.64
CA GLU A 29 3.98 -13.95 10.89
C GLU A 29 3.14 -15.20 10.56
N HIS A 30 2.37 -15.70 11.53
CA HIS A 30 1.45 -16.81 11.32
C HIS A 30 0.37 -16.48 10.28
N ALA A 31 -0.23 -15.29 10.37
CA ALA A 31 -1.23 -14.85 9.40
C ALA A 31 -0.66 -14.70 7.98
N ALA A 32 0.57 -14.16 7.86
CA ALA A 32 1.25 -14.01 6.58
C ALA A 32 1.60 -15.36 5.96
N ALA A 33 2.15 -16.30 6.75
CA ALA A 33 2.46 -17.65 6.27
C ALA A 33 1.21 -18.41 5.85
N ALA A 34 0.12 -18.33 6.62
CA ALA A 34 -1.13 -19.01 6.32
C ALA A 34 -1.90 -18.40 5.13
N ALA A 35 -1.61 -17.16 4.73
CA ALA A 35 -2.23 -16.52 3.57
C ALA A 35 -1.69 -17.06 2.24
N LEU A 36 -0.49 -17.65 2.24
CA LEU A 36 0.09 -18.30 1.06
C LEU A 36 -0.74 -19.52 0.68
N GLY A 37 -1.58 -19.38 -0.35
CA GLY A 37 -2.38 -20.47 -0.93
C GLY A 37 -3.81 -20.62 -0.39
N ALA A 38 -4.24 -19.83 0.61
CA ALA A 38 -5.58 -19.92 1.22
C ALA A 38 -6.50 -18.73 0.91
N GLY A 39 -6.06 -17.79 0.08
CA GLY A 39 -6.81 -16.58 -0.28
C GLY A 39 -6.63 -15.41 0.70
N PRO A 40 -7.38 -14.31 0.51
CA PRO A 40 -7.21 -13.09 1.28
C PRO A 40 -7.53 -13.28 2.77
N ARG A 41 -6.71 -12.66 3.65
CA ARG A 41 -6.88 -12.69 5.11
C ARG A 41 -6.82 -11.28 5.69
N VAL A 42 -7.57 -11.06 6.76
CA VAL A 42 -7.60 -9.79 7.49
C VAL A 42 -7.14 -10.03 8.92
N LEU A 43 -6.10 -9.29 9.34
CA LEU A 43 -5.61 -9.24 10.72
C LEU A 43 -5.78 -7.80 11.24
N ALA A 44 -6.46 -7.65 12.38
CA ALA A 44 -6.75 -6.35 12.98
C ALA A 44 -6.14 -6.23 14.38
N PHE A 45 -5.31 -5.21 14.57
CA PHE A 45 -4.78 -4.84 15.90
C PHE A 45 -5.55 -3.64 16.45
N TYR A 46 -6.22 -3.80 17.59
CA TYR A 46 -7.00 -2.76 18.27
C TYR A 46 -6.59 -2.61 19.73
N GLY A 47 -7.01 -1.53 20.38
CA GLY A 47 -6.71 -1.26 21.79
C GLY A 47 -6.73 0.23 22.12
N VAL A 48 -6.49 0.56 23.38
CA VAL A 48 -6.53 1.94 23.90
C VAL A 48 -5.49 2.86 23.25
N GLY A 49 -5.71 4.18 23.35
CA GLY A 49 -4.76 5.20 22.90
C GLY A 49 -3.42 5.07 23.64
N GLY A 50 -2.30 5.38 22.98
CA GLY A 50 -0.98 5.31 23.60
C GLY A 50 -0.38 3.91 23.76
N ILE A 51 -1.13 2.82 23.49
CA ILE A 51 -0.64 1.43 23.65
C ILE A 51 0.47 1.01 22.67
N GLY A 52 0.85 1.89 21.73
CA GLY A 52 1.96 1.65 20.81
C GLY A 52 1.60 1.02 19.46
N LYS A 53 0.32 1.05 19.02
CA LYS A 53 -0.10 0.49 17.71
C LYS A 53 0.70 1.04 16.52
N THR A 54 1.01 2.34 16.51
CA THR A 54 1.85 2.95 15.47
C THR A 54 3.27 2.42 15.51
N SER A 55 3.84 2.22 16.70
CA SER A 55 5.17 1.61 16.86
C SER A 55 5.16 0.16 16.36
N LEU A 56 4.12 -0.62 16.67
CA LEU A 56 3.95 -1.98 16.16
C LEU A 56 3.87 -2.01 14.63
N LEU A 57 3.05 -1.14 14.00
CA LEU A 57 2.94 -1.07 12.54
C LEU A 57 4.30 -0.77 11.88
N ASN A 58 5.07 0.15 12.44
CA ASN A 58 6.38 0.50 11.92
C ASN A 58 7.37 -0.67 12.06
N GLU A 59 7.33 -1.38 13.18
CA GLU A 59 8.17 -2.57 13.41
C GLU A 59 7.81 -3.71 12.45
N LEU A 60 6.52 -3.99 12.24
CA LEU A 60 6.07 -4.97 11.25
C LEU A 60 6.55 -4.64 9.84
N ARG A 61 6.42 -3.37 9.41
CA ARG A 61 6.93 -2.91 8.11
C ARG A 61 8.44 -3.06 8.00
N ARG A 62 9.18 -2.75 9.06
CA ARG A 62 10.63 -2.89 9.10
C ARG A 62 11.02 -4.36 8.90
N ARG A 63 10.42 -5.28 9.64
CA ARG A 63 10.66 -6.72 9.53
C ARG A 63 10.30 -7.28 8.15
N LEU A 64 9.19 -6.84 7.56
CA LEU A 64 8.82 -7.22 6.19
C LEU A 64 9.85 -6.78 5.15
N LYS A 65 10.48 -5.61 5.33
CA LYS A 65 11.53 -5.14 4.42
C LYS A 65 12.85 -5.89 4.60
N GLU A 66 13.15 -6.28 5.83
CA GLU A 66 14.40 -6.97 6.19
C GLU A 66 14.32 -8.49 6.01
N SER A 67 13.13 -9.07 5.78
CA SER A 67 12.97 -10.50 5.58
C SER A 67 13.63 -10.98 4.28
N PRO A 68 14.26 -12.18 4.24
CA PRO A 68 14.76 -12.76 3.00
C PRO A 68 13.63 -12.93 1.98
N GLY A 69 13.80 -12.37 0.78
CA GLY A 69 12.73 -12.33 -0.24
C GLY A 69 11.52 -11.53 0.25
N PRO A 70 11.69 -10.22 0.53
CA PRO A 70 10.66 -9.41 1.17
C PRO A 70 9.41 -9.34 0.27
N PRO A 71 8.22 -9.69 0.79
CA PRO A 71 7.01 -9.62 -0.01
C PRO A 71 6.68 -8.15 -0.33
N ALA A 72 6.11 -7.95 -1.52
CA ALA A 72 5.57 -6.65 -1.91
C ALA A 72 4.50 -6.22 -0.91
N HIS A 73 4.63 -5.02 -0.36
CA HIS A 73 3.66 -4.48 0.59
C HIS A 73 3.45 -2.98 0.39
N ALA A 74 2.23 -2.52 0.67
CA ALA A 74 1.88 -1.11 0.64
C ALA A 74 1.13 -0.73 1.91
N GLY A 75 1.21 0.55 2.25
CA GLY A 75 0.51 1.13 3.40
C GLY A 75 -0.52 2.14 2.95
N LEU A 76 -1.69 2.12 3.58
CA LEU A 76 -2.74 3.10 3.39
C LEU A 76 -3.10 3.73 4.73
N ASP A 77 -3.16 5.07 4.78
CA ASP A 77 -3.53 5.80 5.99
C ASP A 77 -4.97 6.29 5.91
N LEU A 78 -5.88 5.59 6.58
CA LEU A 78 -7.31 5.90 6.56
C LEU A 78 -7.69 7.19 7.33
N ARG A 79 -6.73 7.89 7.95
CA ARG A 79 -6.97 9.24 8.49
C ARG A 79 -7.18 10.25 7.37
N ASP A 80 -6.55 10.04 6.23
CA ASP A 80 -6.78 10.78 5.00
C ASP A 80 -8.16 10.41 4.41
N GLY A 81 -8.98 11.40 4.11
CA GLY A 81 -10.34 11.21 3.58
C GLY A 81 -10.34 10.53 2.22
N GLU A 82 -9.37 10.85 1.37
CA GLU A 82 -9.24 10.26 0.03
C GLU A 82 -8.96 8.75 0.11
N ASN A 83 -8.23 8.30 1.14
CA ASN A 83 -7.96 6.88 1.36
C ASN A 83 -9.17 6.06 1.79
N ARG A 84 -10.29 6.72 2.09
CA ARG A 84 -11.55 6.03 2.39
C ARG A 84 -12.38 5.80 1.14
N LEU A 85 -12.07 6.47 0.03
CA LEU A 85 -12.71 6.26 -1.26
C LEU A 85 -12.06 5.03 -1.93
N PRO A 86 -12.83 3.98 -2.28
CA PRO A 86 -12.25 2.74 -2.81
C PRO A 86 -11.38 2.94 -4.04
N ALA A 87 -11.79 3.80 -4.98
CA ALA A 87 -11.01 4.07 -6.18
C ALA A 87 -9.66 4.72 -5.86
N SER A 88 -9.67 5.80 -5.07
CA SER A 88 -8.46 6.49 -4.63
C SER A 88 -7.54 5.58 -3.82
N ALA A 89 -8.11 4.78 -2.90
CA ALA A 89 -7.38 3.81 -2.10
C ALA A 89 -6.66 2.75 -2.95
N LEU A 90 -7.38 2.13 -3.89
CA LEU A 90 -6.82 1.11 -4.79
C LEU A 90 -5.74 1.69 -5.71
N ALA A 91 -5.98 2.87 -6.29
CA ALA A 91 -4.99 3.56 -7.12
C ALA A 91 -3.70 3.86 -6.35
N ARG A 92 -3.80 4.30 -5.09
CA ARG A 92 -2.64 4.54 -4.23
C ARG A 92 -1.90 3.26 -3.86
N LEU A 93 -2.62 2.18 -3.55
CA LEU A 93 -2.01 0.89 -3.25
C LEU A 93 -1.26 0.35 -4.48
N ARG A 94 -1.87 0.41 -5.66
CA ARG A 94 -1.25 0.03 -6.94
C ARG A 94 0.03 0.84 -7.17
N GLY A 95 -0.03 2.17 -7.07
CA GLY A 95 1.13 3.04 -7.25
C GLY A 95 2.26 2.72 -6.26
N ALA A 96 1.94 2.58 -4.98
CA ALA A 96 2.93 2.25 -3.95
C ALA A 96 3.61 0.87 -4.18
N LEU A 97 2.86 -0.11 -4.68
CA LEU A 97 3.41 -1.43 -5.03
C LEU A 97 4.31 -1.34 -6.28
N HIS A 98 3.91 -0.56 -7.28
CA HIS A 98 4.73 -0.31 -8.46
C HIS A 98 6.05 0.40 -8.09
N ASP A 99 5.97 1.54 -7.40
CA ASP A 99 7.14 2.34 -7.04
C ASP A 99 8.09 1.60 -6.09
N GLY A 100 7.54 0.77 -5.19
CA GLY A 100 8.33 0.01 -4.22
C GLY A 100 8.95 -1.28 -4.76
N TYR A 101 8.29 -1.93 -5.73
CA TYR A 101 8.62 -3.32 -6.11
C TYR A 101 8.61 -3.58 -7.63
N GLY A 102 8.34 -2.58 -8.46
CA GLY A 102 8.21 -2.74 -9.92
C GLY A 102 7.04 -3.62 -10.34
N THR A 103 6.06 -3.86 -9.46
CA THR A 103 4.91 -4.71 -9.78
C THR A 103 4.04 -4.07 -10.87
N SER A 104 3.60 -4.88 -11.83
CA SER A 104 2.67 -4.47 -12.88
C SER A 104 1.28 -5.02 -12.60
N PHE A 105 0.24 -4.23 -12.93
CA PHE A 105 -1.16 -4.65 -12.78
C PHE A 105 -1.99 -4.34 -14.03
N PRO A 106 -1.66 -4.91 -15.22
CA PRO A 106 -2.30 -4.52 -16.47
C PRO A 106 -3.83 -4.62 -16.45
N SER A 107 -4.39 -5.72 -15.94
CA SER A 107 -5.84 -5.91 -15.86
C SER A 107 -6.51 -4.89 -14.92
N PHE A 108 -5.85 -4.53 -13.82
CA PHE A 108 -6.32 -3.47 -12.93
C PHE A 108 -6.26 -2.12 -13.61
N ASP A 109 -5.15 -1.82 -14.29
CA ASP A 109 -4.93 -0.55 -14.99
C ASP A 109 -6.01 -0.31 -16.06
N ILE A 110 -6.36 -1.36 -16.80
CA ILE A 110 -7.46 -1.37 -17.76
C ILE A 110 -8.79 -1.13 -17.07
N ALA A 111 -9.16 -1.98 -16.11
CA ALA A 111 -10.42 -1.87 -15.39
C ALA A 111 -10.59 -0.48 -14.74
N PHE A 112 -9.53 0.06 -14.16
CA PHE A 112 -9.52 1.36 -13.52
C PHE A 112 -9.66 2.50 -14.54
N ALA A 113 -8.99 2.43 -15.69
CA ALA A 113 -9.17 3.41 -16.77
C ALA A 113 -10.62 3.42 -17.30
N VAL A 114 -11.23 2.24 -17.49
CA VAL A 114 -12.64 2.12 -17.87
C VAL A 114 -13.55 2.73 -16.81
N TYR A 115 -13.34 2.35 -15.54
CA TYR A 115 -14.07 2.89 -14.40
C TYR A 115 -13.99 4.43 -14.34
N TRP A 116 -12.79 4.99 -14.53
CA TRP A 116 -12.57 6.43 -14.47
C TRP A 116 -13.33 7.16 -15.57
N LYS A 117 -13.32 6.65 -16.82
CA LYS A 117 -14.08 7.20 -17.94
C LYS A 117 -15.59 7.16 -17.70
N LEU A 118 -16.08 6.06 -17.11
CA LEU A 118 -17.49 5.90 -16.76
C LEU A 118 -17.93 6.87 -15.65
N ALA A 119 -17.09 7.05 -14.63
CA ALA A 119 -17.38 7.93 -13.50
C ALA A 119 -17.24 9.42 -13.88
N HIS A 120 -16.38 9.74 -14.84
CA HIS A 120 -16.09 11.11 -15.27
C HIS A 120 -16.18 11.26 -16.80
N PRO A 121 -17.36 11.06 -17.40
CA PRO A 121 -17.52 11.00 -18.86
C PRO A 121 -17.19 12.32 -19.57
N HIS A 122 -17.23 13.44 -18.84
CA HIS A 122 -16.95 14.78 -19.36
C HIS A 122 -15.48 15.18 -19.23
N LEU A 123 -14.67 14.41 -18.48
CA LEU A 123 -13.25 14.66 -18.35
C LEU A 123 -12.51 13.86 -19.43
N PRO A 124 -11.65 14.50 -20.24
CA PRO A 124 -10.76 13.74 -21.10
C PRO A 124 -9.84 12.87 -20.23
N LEU A 125 -9.60 11.64 -20.66
CA LEU A 125 -8.62 10.74 -20.04
C LEU A 125 -7.21 11.30 -20.30
N ALA A 126 -6.80 12.30 -19.53
CA ALA A 126 -5.46 12.85 -19.62
C ALA A 126 -4.49 11.96 -18.83
N ARG A 127 -3.28 11.77 -19.37
CA ARG A 127 -2.18 11.07 -18.68
C ARG A 127 -1.89 11.66 -17.29
N SER A 128 -2.13 12.95 -17.11
CA SER A 128 -2.00 13.65 -15.82
C SER A 128 -3.04 13.24 -14.77
N GLU A 129 -4.24 12.85 -15.20
CA GLU A 129 -5.31 12.33 -14.33
C GLU A 129 -5.06 10.87 -13.99
N LEU A 130 -4.39 10.14 -14.88
CA LEU A 130 -4.03 8.74 -14.73
C LEU A 130 -2.60 8.53 -14.22
N ARG A 131 -2.00 9.51 -13.52
CA ARG A 131 -0.62 9.40 -12.98
C ARG A 131 -0.40 8.13 -12.14
N PHE A 132 -1.46 7.58 -11.55
CA PHE A 132 -1.40 6.33 -10.78
C PHE A 132 -1.19 5.06 -11.64
N LEU A 133 -1.46 5.10 -12.96
CA LEU A 133 -1.18 4.01 -13.90
C LEU A 133 0.33 3.87 -14.21
N GLY A 134 1.16 4.80 -13.73
CA GLY A 134 2.61 4.80 -13.95
C GLY A 134 3.00 5.03 -15.41
N GLU A 135 4.27 5.36 -15.64
CA GLU A 135 4.86 5.48 -16.97
C GLU A 135 5.23 4.10 -17.55
N GLY A 136 4.31 3.14 -17.51
CA GLY A 136 4.46 1.89 -18.25
C GLY A 136 4.07 2.09 -19.71
N GLU A 137 4.82 1.52 -20.66
CA GLU A 137 4.51 1.58 -22.11
C GLU A 137 3.04 1.18 -22.39
N ILE A 138 2.52 0.20 -21.66
CA ILE A 138 1.15 -0.32 -21.77
C ILE A 138 0.09 0.74 -21.43
N ALA A 139 0.35 1.63 -20.47
CA ALA A 139 -0.62 2.65 -20.07
C ALA A 139 -0.82 3.69 -21.18
N GLY A 140 0.22 4.01 -21.96
CA GLY A 140 0.13 4.91 -23.11
C GLY A 140 -0.78 4.36 -24.21
N ASP A 141 -0.50 3.14 -24.64
CA ASP A 141 -1.22 2.48 -25.72
C ASP A 141 -2.68 2.20 -25.36
N LEU A 142 -2.92 1.81 -24.11
CA LEU A 142 -4.25 1.59 -23.58
C LEU A 142 -5.07 2.89 -23.48
N ILE A 143 -4.49 3.98 -22.98
CA ILE A 143 -5.17 5.28 -22.93
C ILE A 143 -5.56 5.72 -24.35
N GLY A 144 -4.66 5.55 -25.33
CA GLY A 144 -4.95 5.83 -26.74
C GLY A 144 -6.11 4.98 -27.26
N ALA A 145 -6.06 3.66 -27.05
CA ALA A 145 -7.12 2.75 -27.47
C ALA A 145 -8.47 3.03 -26.79
N LEU A 146 -8.48 3.50 -25.55
CA LEU A 146 -9.69 3.81 -24.79
C LEU A 146 -10.24 5.21 -25.06
N ALA A 147 -9.43 6.15 -25.53
CA ALA A 147 -9.87 7.52 -25.85
C ALA A 147 -10.98 7.50 -26.92
N ASP A 148 -10.79 6.72 -27.97
CA ASP A 148 -11.65 6.69 -29.16
C ASP A 148 -12.87 5.75 -29.05
N VAL A 149 -12.95 4.94 -27.99
CA VAL A 149 -14.04 3.97 -27.82
C VAL A 149 -15.21 4.60 -27.05
N PRO A 150 -16.43 4.63 -27.61
CA PRO A 150 -17.64 4.99 -26.88
C PRO A 150 -17.80 4.09 -25.66
N VAL A 151 -18.21 4.67 -24.54
CA VAL A 151 -18.34 4.00 -23.23
C VAL A 151 -19.13 2.68 -23.29
N ILE A 152 -20.13 2.58 -24.17
CA ILE A 152 -20.95 1.37 -24.41
C ILE A 152 -20.13 0.23 -25.05
N GLY A 153 -19.21 0.52 -25.97
CA GLY A 153 -18.37 -0.49 -26.63
C GLY A 153 -17.28 -1.06 -25.72
N LEU A 154 -16.98 -0.36 -24.63
CA LEU A 154 -15.96 -0.70 -23.64
C LEU A 154 -16.42 -1.84 -22.71
N VAL A 155 -17.66 -1.77 -22.23
CA VAL A 155 -18.28 -2.80 -21.39
C VAL A 155 -18.37 -4.15 -22.12
N ALA A 156 -18.64 -4.13 -23.42
CA ALA A 156 -18.72 -5.33 -24.25
C ALA A 156 -17.37 -6.02 -24.52
N ARG A 157 -16.23 -5.32 -24.33
CA ARG A 157 -14.88 -5.84 -24.61
C ARG A 157 -14.10 -6.30 -23.37
N LEU A 158 -14.53 -5.91 -22.17
CA LEU A 158 -13.90 -6.31 -20.90
C LEU A 158 -13.64 -7.82 -20.75
N PRO A 159 -14.53 -8.74 -21.19
CA PRO A 159 -14.27 -10.17 -21.03
C PRO A 159 -13.08 -10.69 -21.84
N ARG A 160 -12.68 -10.00 -22.92
CA ARG A 160 -11.62 -10.47 -23.83
C ARG A 160 -10.22 -9.95 -23.47
N VAL A 161 -10.12 -9.02 -22.53
CA VAL A 161 -8.88 -8.32 -22.17
C VAL A 161 -8.36 -8.77 -20.79
N VAL A 162 -9.17 -9.53 -20.05
CA VAL A 162 -8.87 -10.00 -18.69
C VAL A 162 -8.53 -11.50 -18.65
N GLU A 163 -8.61 -12.21 -19.78
CA GLU A 163 -8.01 -13.53 -20.02
C GLU A 163 -6.55 -13.39 -20.51
#